data_AF-A0A1Z9PYU7-F1
#
_entry.id   AF-A0A1Z9PYU7-F1
#
_cell.length_a   1.000
_cell.length_b   1.000
_cell.length_c   1.000
_cell.angle_alpha   90.00
_cell.angle_beta   90.00
_cell.angle_gamma   90.00
#
_symmetry.space_group_name_H-M   'P 1'
#
loop_
_entity.id
_entity.type
_entity.pdbx_description
1 polymer ?
#
loop_
_entity_poly.entity_id
_entity_poly.type
_entity_poly.pdbx_seq_one_letter_code
_entity_poly.pdbx_strand_id
1 'polypeptide(L)' 'MLTKRYLELMDKANQASDRQTYFFYIRQAEQLLKEESPEEYGIQPVTSFVSPSSFANAA' A
#
# COMPACT_ATOMS: atom_id res chain seq x y z
N MET A 1 11.55 -3.77 8.82
CA MET A 1 10.94 -4.29 10.07
C MET A 1 9.45 -4.35 9.84
N LEU A 2 8.79 -5.48 10.07
CA LEU A 2 7.32 -5.58 9.92
C LEU A 2 6.63 -4.72 10.99
N THR A 3 5.62 -3.95 10.60
CA THR A 3 4.90 -3.07 11.54
C THR A 3 4.04 -3.88 12.50
N LYS A 4 3.80 -3.35 13.70
CA LYS A 4 2.94 -3.98 14.72
C LYS A 4 1.55 -4.33 14.15
N ARG A 5 1.01 -3.45 13.30
CA ARG A 5 -0.30 -3.61 12.66
C ARG A 5 -0.33 -4.77 11.67
N TYR A 6 0.75 -4.99 10.91
CA TYR A 6 0.88 -6.17 10.05
C TYR A 6 0.84 -7.47 10.85
N LEU A 7 1.60 -7.53 11.96
CA LEU A 7 1.66 -8.71 12.82
C LEU A 7 0.30 -9.03 13.45
N GLU A 8 -0.46 -8.01 13.88
CA GLU A 8 -1.82 -8.18 14.41
C GLU A 8 -2.80 -8.73 13.35
N LEU A 9 -2.68 -8.31 12.10
CA LEU A 9 -3.50 -8.83 11.00
C LEU A 9 -3.17 -10.29 10.71
N MET A 10 -1.89 -10.66 10.74
CA MET A 10 -1.46 -12.05 10.55
C MET A 10 -1.89 -12.95 11.70
N ASP A 11 -1.85 -12.47 12.94
CA ASP A 11 -2.36 -13.23 14.10
C ASP A 11 -3.87 -13.48 13.99
N LYS A 12 -4.65 -12.45 13.60
CA LYS A 12 -6.08 -12.60 13.33
C LYS A 12 -6.39 -13.56 12.17
N ALA A 13 -5.57 -13.55 11.12
CA ALA A 13 -5.69 -14.51 10.03
C ALA A 13 -5.46 -15.94 10.55
N ASN A 14 -4.40 -16.16 11.33
CA ASN A 14 -4.07 -17.48 11.89
C ASN A 14 -5.13 -18.01 12.86
N GLN A 15 -5.85 -17.13 13.55
CA GLN A 15 -6.95 -17.49 14.45
C GLN A 15 -8.29 -17.73 13.73
N ALA A 16 -8.39 -17.41 12.43
CA ALA A 16 -9.63 -17.56 11.69
C ALA A 16 -10.00 -19.04 11.52
N SER A 17 -11.21 -19.40 11.96
CA SER A 17 -11.75 -20.77 11.80
C SER A 17 -12.32 -21.05 10.42
N ASP A 18 -12.51 -20.01 9.60
CA ASP A 18 -13.08 -20.11 8.27
C ASP A 18 -12.24 -19.41 7.22
N ARG A 19 -12.35 -19.92 6.00
CA ARG A 19 -11.58 -19.47 4.83
C ARG A 19 -11.86 -18.00 4.50
N GLN A 20 -13.10 -17.54 4.64
CA GLN A 20 -13.47 -16.18 4.25
C GLN A 20 -12.81 -15.16 5.18
N THR A 21 -12.88 -15.39 6.48
CA THR A 21 -12.25 -14.55 7.50
C THR A 21 -10.73 -14.58 7.40
N TYR A 22 -10.13 -15.74 7.13
CA TYR A 22 -8.69 -15.84 6.85
C TYR A 22 -8.29 -14.90 5.70
N PHE A 23 -8.92 -15.04 4.53
CA PHE A 23 -8.57 -14.22 3.36
C PHE A 23 -8.90 -12.74 3.51
N PHE A 24 -9.90 -12.40 4.33
CA PHE A 24 -10.19 -11.02 4.67
C PHE A 24 -8.98 -10.35 5.34
N TYR A 25 -8.40 -10.97 6.38
CA TYR A 25 -7.24 -10.41 7.08
C TYR A 25 -5.96 -10.43 6.23
N ILE A 26 -5.77 -11.46 5.40
CA ILE A 26 -4.64 -11.49 4.46
C ILE A 26 -4.70 -10.32 3.48
N ARG A 27 -5.86 -10.02 2.89
CA ARG A 27 -6.00 -8.88 1.96
C ARG A 27 -5.73 -7.53 2.64
N GLN A 28 -6.15 -7.36 3.89
CA GLN A 28 -5.84 -6.15 4.64
C GLN A 28 -4.34 -6.00 4.89
N ALA A 29 -3.64 -7.10 5.20
CA ALA A 29 -2.20 -7.07 5.39
C ALA A 29 -1.44 -6.77 4.09
N GLU A 30 -1.89 -7.33 2.96
CA GLU A 30 -1.35 -7.01 1.63
C GLU A 30 -1.53 -5.53 1.28
N GLN A 31 -2.69 -4.95 1.58
CA GLN A 31 -2.94 -3.53 1.35
C GLN A 31 -2.01 -2.66 2.21
N LEU A 32 -1.86 -2.99 3.49
CA LEU A 32 -0.97 -2.28 4.39
C LEU A 32 0.48 -2.28 3.87
N LEU A 33 0.98 -3.42 3.40
CA LEU A 33 2.32 -3.51 2.82
C LEU A 33 2.50 -2.65 1.56
N LYS A 34 1.47 -2.58 0.70
CA LYS A 34 1.49 -1.72 -0.49
C LYS A 34 1.52 -0.23 -0.14
N GLU A 35 0.84 0.16 0.93
CA GLU A 35 0.84 1.54 1.43
C GLU A 35 2.17 1.92 2.09
N GLU A 36 2.78 0.99 2.85
CA GLU A 36 4.03 1.22 3.58
C GLU A 36 5.28 1.13 2.67
N SER A 37 5.25 0.32 1.61
CA SER A 37 6.34 0.17 0.65
C SER A 37 5.86 0.28 -0.81
N PRO A 38 5.40 1.47 -1.27
CA PRO A 38 4.94 1.65 -2.65
C PRO A 38 6.02 1.29 -3.69
N GLU A 39 7.27 1.61 -3.37
CA GLU A 39 8.46 1.40 -4.20
C GLU A 39 8.78 -0.10 -4.41
N GLU A 40 8.57 -0.93 -3.37
CA GLU A 40 8.83 -2.37 -3.41
C GLU A 40 7.78 -3.14 -4.25
N TYR A 41 6.58 -2.57 -4.37
CA TYR A 41 5.50 -3.10 -5.21
C TYR A 41 5.41 -2.43 -6.59
N GLY A 42 6.39 -1.61 -6.98
CA GLY A 42 6.41 -0.92 -8.27
C GLY A 42 5.29 0.11 -8.45
N ILE A 43 4.68 0.58 -7.36
CA ILE A 43 3.65 1.61 -7.36
C ILE A 43 4.37 2.96 -7.43
N GLN A 44 4.55 3.48 -8.64
CA GLN A 44 5.04 4.85 -8.81
C GLN A 44 3.97 5.82 -8.29
N PRO A 45 4.28 6.72 -7.34
CA PRO A 45 3.34 7.73 -6.92
C PRO A 45 3.00 8.62 -8.12
N VAL A 46 1.71 8.76 -8.41
CA VAL A 46 1.19 9.48 -9.59
C VAL A 46 1.44 11.00 -9.53
N THR A 47 2.24 11.46 -8.57
CA THR A 47 2.50 12.88 -8.26
C THR A 47 3.54 13.54 -9.19
N SER A 48 4.07 12.84 -10.19
CA SER A 48 5.02 13.43 -11.16
C SER A 48 4.38 14.08 -12.40
N PHE A 49 3.04 14.17 -12.50
CA PHE A 49 2.35 14.82 -13.64
C PHE A 49 2.03 16.31 -13.45
N VAL A 50 2.82 17.04 -12.66
CA VAL A 50 2.77 18.51 -12.69
C VAL A 50 4.08 19.02 -13.26
N SER A 51 4.20 18.97 -14.58
CA SER A 51 5.14 19.81 -15.29
C SER A 51 4.70 21.26 -15.07
N PRO A 52 5.52 22.16 -14.47
CA PRO A 52 5.27 23.58 -14.58
C PRO A 52 5.46 23.94 -16.05
N SER A 53 4.36 24.20 -16.75
CA SER A 53 4.40 24.88 -18.05
C SER A 53 5.08 26.22 -17.84
N SER A 54 6.39 26.22 -18.08
CA SER A 54 7.21 27.42 -18.15
C SER A 54 6.82 28.13 -19.45
N PHE A 55 5.70 28.87 -19.43
CA PHE A 55 5.45 29.87 -20.46
C PHE A 55 6.34 31.07 -20.17
N ALA A 56 7.64 30.89 -20.39
CA ALA A 56 8.49 31.99 -20.83
C ALA A 56 8.14 32.20 -22.30
N ASN A 57 7.28 33.17 -22.58
CA ASN A 57 7.30 33.83 -23.88
C ASN A 57 7.32 35.33 -23.65
N ALA A 58 8.48 35.88 -23.98
CA ALA A 58 8.72 37.29 -24.17
C ALA A 58 7.84 37.82 -25.31
N ALA A 59 7.24 38.99 -25.09
CA ALA A 59 6.95 40.00 -26.10
C ALA A 59 6.75 41.35 -25.41
#